data_AF-A0A924DBH5-F1
#
_entry.id   AF-A0A924DBH5-F1
#
_cell.length_a   1.000
_cell.length_b   1.000
_cell.length_c   1.000
_cell.angle_alpha   90.00
_cell.angle_beta   90.00
_cell.angle_gamma   90.00
#
_symmetry.space_group_name_H-M   'P 1'
#
loop_
_entity.id
_entity.type
_entity.pdbx_description
1 polymer ?
#
loop_
_entity_poly.entity_id
_entity_poly.type
_entity_poly.pdbx_seq_one_letter_code
_entity_poly.pdbx_strand_id
1 'polypeptide(L)'
;MIEMGIIPAHAKGKAFDGDKPATRTEIINALAKWAQTLESGKWKTLRSVPVTSTIEKTLNGKGWQEKPVTRFVLADTLARTGDYFALSLKPVPSKDETRGQSKAITAPLKIRLTKSHPAYVSLNYLATNRMISSGSPLVNPNGDPLSSASFSLALAQVATGVVNRVTPLGHDENGGTIDQNSFKKRP
;
A
#
# COMPACT_ATOMS: atom_id res chain seq x y z
N MET A 1 10.19 11.02 -15.92
CA MET A 1 9.99 11.50 -14.55
C MET A 1 8.67 10.90 -14.08
N ILE A 2 8.66 10.05 -13.04
CA ILE A 2 7.41 9.46 -12.54
C ILE A 2 6.68 10.57 -11.77
N GLU A 3 5.85 11.36 -12.47
CA GLU A 3 4.95 12.35 -11.86
C GLU A 3 3.78 11.65 -11.18
N MET A 4 4.05 10.81 -10.19
CA MET A 4 2.97 10.23 -9.40
C MET A 4 2.42 11.21 -8.37
N GLY A 5 3.15 12.26 -8.00
CA GLY A 5 2.82 13.10 -6.86
C GLY A 5 2.70 12.34 -5.53
N ILE A 6 2.91 11.02 -5.52
CA ILE A 6 2.83 10.12 -4.36
C ILE A 6 4.08 10.28 -3.49
N ILE A 7 5.24 10.45 -4.13
CA ILE A 7 6.46 10.92 -3.47
C ILE A 7 6.73 12.32 -4.01
N PRO A 8 6.77 13.35 -3.16
CA PRO A 8 7.11 14.69 -3.62
C PRO A 8 8.53 14.69 -4.19
N ALA A 9 8.70 15.30 -5.37
CA ALA A 9 10.03 15.81 -5.74
C ALA A 9 10.45 16.81 -4.64
N HIS A 10 11.75 16.90 -4.34
CA HIS A 10 12.22 18.00 -3.50
C HIS A 10 11.75 19.34 -4.11
N ALA A 11 11.46 20.33 -3.25
CA ALA A 11 10.83 21.60 -3.59
C ALA A 11 11.28 22.17 -4.96
N LYS A 12 10.30 22.70 -5.71
CA LYS A 12 10.38 23.37 -7.04
C LYS A 12 11.81 23.49 -7.59
N GLY A 13 12.19 22.58 -8.50
CA GLY A 13 13.40 22.69 -9.32
C GLY A 13 14.55 21.73 -8.98
N LYS A 14 14.44 20.90 -7.94
CA LYS A 14 15.42 19.85 -7.67
C LYS A 14 15.05 18.52 -8.33
N ALA A 15 16.05 17.84 -8.90
CA ALA A 15 15.87 16.51 -9.47
C ALA A 15 15.36 15.52 -8.41
N PHE A 16 14.61 14.52 -8.85
CA PHE A 16 14.13 13.44 -7.98
C PHE A 16 15.31 12.59 -7.50
N ASP A 17 15.63 12.65 -6.21
CA ASP A 17 16.67 11.84 -5.57
C ASP A 17 16.22 10.39 -5.39
N GLY A 18 16.07 9.65 -6.49
CA GLY A 18 15.49 8.31 -6.52
C GLY A 18 16.29 7.25 -5.77
N ASP A 19 17.62 7.37 -5.74
CA ASP A 19 18.51 6.39 -5.12
C ASP A 19 18.56 6.50 -3.59
N LYS A 20 18.01 7.57 -2.99
CA LYS A 20 17.96 7.70 -1.54
C LYS A 20 17.01 6.68 -0.92
N PRO A 21 17.36 6.07 0.23
CA PRO A 21 16.42 5.28 1.01
C PRO A 21 15.17 6.09 1.36
N ALA A 22 14.00 5.48 1.19
CA ALA A 22 12.74 6.04 1.62
C ALA A 22 12.59 5.78 3.12
N THR A 23 12.35 6.86 3.88
CA THR A 23 12.05 6.78 5.31
C THR A 23 10.70 6.10 5.54
N ARG A 24 10.51 5.50 6.71
CA ARG A 24 9.22 4.91 7.09
C ARG A 24 8.07 5.92 7.01
N THR A 25 8.33 7.18 7.38
CA THR A 25 7.37 8.29 7.23
C THR A 25 6.97 8.53 5.78
N GLU A 26 7.93 8.56 4.85
CA GLU A 26 7.65 8.71 3.42
C GLU A 26 6.86 7.53 2.85
N ILE A 27 7.22 6.30 3.24
CA ILE A 27 6.51 5.09 2.83
C ILE A 27 5.05 5.12 3.29
N ILE A 28 4.78 5.49 4.54
CA ILE A 28 3.42 5.61 5.08
C ILE A 28 2.60 6.62 4.28
N ASN A 29 3.17 7.80 4.04
CA ASN A 29 2.51 8.86 3.28
C ASN A 29 2.23 8.44 1.83
N ALA A 30 3.21 7.77 1.19
CA ALA A 30 3.08 7.27 -0.16
C ALA A 30 1.99 6.19 -0.27
N LEU A 31 1.98 5.21 0.64
CA LEU A 31 0.97 4.14 0.65
C LEU A 31 -0.44 4.66 0.91
N ALA A 32 -0.60 5.60 1.86
CA ALA A 32 -1.91 6.20 2.13
C ALA A 32 -2.43 6.98 0.91
N LYS A 33 -1.57 7.78 0.26
CA LYS A 33 -1.95 8.54 -0.94
C LYS A 33 -2.25 7.61 -2.12
N TRP A 34 -1.48 6.54 -2.30
CA TRP A 34 -1.73 5.50 -3.29
C TRP A 34 -3.11 4.86 -3.09
N ALA A 35 -3.40 4.40 -1.87
CA ALA A 35 -4.69 3.80 -1.51
C ALA A 35 -5.87 4.75 -1.74
N GLN A 36 -5.78 6.00 -1.30
CA GLN A 36 -6.83 7.03 -1.53
C GLN A 36 -7.05 7.33 -3.01
N THR A 37 -5.99 7.32 -3.81
CA THR A 37 -6.08 7.58 -5.26
C THR A 37 -6.81 6.43 -5.96
N LEU A 38 -6.54 5.19 -5.57
CA LEU A 38 -7.24 4.01 -6.07
C LEU A 38 -8.71 3.99 -5.63
N GLU A 39 -8.98 4.25 -4.35
CA GLU A 39 -10.35 4.29 -3.80
C GLU A 39 -11.24 5.34 -4.47
N SER A 40 -10.66 6.47 -4.85
CA SER A 40 -11.40 7.53 -5.54
C SER A 40 -11.52 7.31 -7.05
N GLY A 41 -10.98 6.23 -7.60
CA GLY A 41 -10.96 5.96 -9.05
C GLY A 41 -10.14 6.99 -9.85
N LYS A 42 -9.28 7.77 -9.17
CA LYS A 42 -8.48 8.85 -9.79
C LYS A 42 -7.11 8.37 -10.28
N TRP A 43 -6.80 7.09 -10.12
CA TRP A 43 -5.56 6.52 -10.63
C TRP A 43 -5.51 6.66 -12.14
N LYS A 44 -4.44 7.28 -12.64
CA LYS A 44 -4.16 7.36 -14.06
C LYS A 44 -3.08 6.35 -14.36
N THR A 45 -3.35 5.42 -15.27
CA THR A 45 -2.34 4.47 -15.72
C THR A 45 -1.15 5.23 -16.27
N LEU A 46 0.02 5.04 -15.69
CA LEU A 46 1.23 5.72 -16.13
C LEU A 46 2.02 4.81 -17.06
N ARG A 47 2.74 5.40 -18.01
CA ARG A 47 3.75 4.63 -18.76
C ARG A 47 4.91 4.32 -17.80
N SER A 48 5.23 3.03 -17.64
CA SER A 48 6.40 2.62 -16.87
C SER A 48 7.65 3.29 -17.41
N VAL A 49 8.47 3.84 -16.53
CA VAL A 49 9.78 4.40 -16.88
C VAL A 49 10.81 3.28 -16.67
N PRO A 50 11.83 3.14 -17.54
CA PRO A 50 12.90 2.18 -17.31
C PRO A 50 13.55 2.34 -15.92
N VAL A 51 13.81 1.21 -15.26
CA VAL A 51 14.54 1.16 -14.00
C VAL A 51 16.02 1.47 -14.28
N THR A 52 16.67 2.23 -13.39
CA THR A 52 18.12 2.48 -13.55
C THR A 52 18.90 1.18 -13.34
N SER A 53 20.00 0.99 -14.06
CA SER A 53 20.82 -0.24 -13.98
C SER A 53 21.37 -0.50 -12.57
N THR A 54 21.62 0.54 -11.78
CA THR A 54 22.02 0.43 -10.36
C THR A 54 20.93 -0.19 -9.50
N ILE A 55 19.67 0.18 -9.73
CA ILE A 55 18.52 -0.33 -8.98
C ILE A 55 18.22 -1.76 -9.43
N GLU A 56 18.27 -2.03 -10.72
CA GLU A 56 18.12 -3.38 -11.28
C GLU A 56 19.14 -4.37 -10.67
N LYS A 57 20.43 -3.99 -10.60
CA LYS A 57 21.46 -4.78 -9.92
C LYS A 57 21.18 -4.99 -8.43
N THR A 58 20.56 -4.01 -7.78
CA THR A 58 20.23 -4.09 -6.36
C THR A 58 19.09 -5.07 -6.09
N LEU A 59 18.07 -5.06 -6.94
CA LEU A 59 16.91 -5.96 -6.87
C LEU A 59 17.28 -7.41 -7.24
N ASN A 60 18.18 -7.60 -8.21
CA ASN A 60 18.62 -8.92 -8.65
C ASN A 60 19.78 -9.50 -7.80
N GLY A 61 20.29 -8.73 -6.83
CA GLY A 61 21.36 -9.16 -5.94
C GLY A 61 20.88 -10.09 -4.83
N LYS A 62 21.77 -10.95 -4.33
CA LYS A 62 21.52 -11.71 -3.09
C LYS A 62 21.27 -10.74 -1.92
N GLY A 63 20.32 -11.11 -1.03
CA GLY A 63 20.00 -10.32 0.16
C GLY A 63 19.23 -9.01 -0.12
N TRP A 64 18.60 -8.86 -1.29
CA TRP A 64 17.80 -7.68 -1.61
C TRP A 64 16.71 -7.41 -0.56
N GLN A 65 16.18 -8.46 0.07
CA GLN A 65 15.16 -8.40 1.12
C GLN A 65 15.58 -7.55 2.32
N GLU A 66 16.87 -7.57 2.66
CA GLU A 66 17.44 -6.85 3.81
C GLU A 66 17.78 -5.40 3.45
N LYS A 67 17.91 -5.10 2.16
CA LYS A 67 18.29 -3.76 1.70
C LYS A 67 17.16 -2.76 1.91
N PRO A 68 17.48 -1.52 2.29
CA PRO A 68 16.53 -0.40 2.33
C PRO A 68 15.81 -0.21 0.99
N VAL A 69 14.51 0.08 1.05
CA VAL A 69 13.76 0.51 -0.12
C VAL A 69 14.18 1.93 -0.50
N THR A 70 14.57 2.12 -1.76
CA THR A 70 14.86 3.46 -2.29
C THR A 70 13.57 4.16 -2.73
N ARG A 71 13.60 5.50 -2.79
CA ARG A 71 12.47 6.30 -3.28
C ARG A 71 12.05 5.90 -4.69
N PHE A 72 13.00 5.53 -5.55
CA PHE A 72 12.71 5.03 -6.88
C PHE A 72 11.99 3.68 -6.82
N VAL A 73 12.47 2.72 -6.04
CA VAL A 73 11.82 1.40 -5.90
C VAL A 73 10.40 1.56 -5.35
N LEU A 74 10.23 2.43 -4.34
CA LEU A 74 8.90 2.78 -3.82
C LEU A 74 7.99 3.34 -4.91
N ALA A 75 8.47 4.31 -5.70
CA ALA A 75 7.69 4.91 -6.78
C ALA A 75 7.34 3.89 -7.87
N ASP A 76 8.31 3.14 -8.40
CA ASP A 76 8.08 2.16 -9.46
C ASP A 76 7.12 1.06 -9.01
N THR A 77 7.28 0.55 -7.78
CA THR A 77 6.40 -0.48 -7.23
C THR A 77 4.96 0.02 -7.10
N LEU A 78 4.74 1.22 -6.55
CA LEU A 78 3.40 1.78 -6.42
C LEU A 78 2.78 2.12 -7.78
N ALA A 79 3.59 2.54 -8.75
CA ALA A 79 3.14 2.78 -10.13
C ALA A 79 2.59 1.49 -10.75
N ARG A 80 3.42 0.43 -10.78
CA ARG A 80 3.06 -0.87 -11.37
C ARG A 80 1.89 -1.52 -10.66
N THR A 81 1.88 -1.48 -9.33
CA THR A 81 0.79 -2.05 -8.53
C THR A 81 -0.49 -1.25 -8.75
N GLY A 82 -0.41 0.09 -8.81
CA GLY A 82 -1.57 0.92 -9.11
C GLY A 82 -2.13 0.68 -10.51
N ASP A 83 -1.27 0.51 -11.52
CA ASP A 83 -1.69 0.15 -12.88
C ASP A 83 -2.37 -1.22 -12.91
N TYR A 84 -1.80 -2.22 -12.20
CA TYR A 84 -2.43 -3.53 -12.05
C TYR A 84 -3.82 -3.43 -11.43
N PHE A 85 -3.96 -2.64 -10.35
CA PHE A 85 -5.25 -2.41 -9.69
C PHE A 85 -6.24 -1.70 -10.63
N ALA A 86 -5.82 -0.65 -11.31
CA ALA A 86 -6.69 0.12 -12.20
C ALA A 86 -7.15 -0.68 -13.44
N LEU A 87 -6.31 -1.60 -13.93
CA LEU A 87 -6.63 -2.46 -15.07
C LEU A 87 -7.45 -3.70 -14.67
N SER A 88 -7.25 -4.23 -13.45
CA SER A 88 -7.82 -5.51 -13.03
C SER A 88 -9.02 -5.39 -12.10
N LEU A 89 -9.18 -4.27 -11.38
CA LEU A 89 -10.25 -4.08 -10.42
C LEU A 89 -11.21 -3.03 -10.96
N LYS A 90 -12.41 -3.47 -11.38
CA LYS A 90 -13.49 -2.55 -11.71
C LYS A 90 -14.06 -2.00 -10.39
N PRO A 91 -14.05 -0.68 -10.16
CA PRO A 91 -14.64 -0.10 -8.96
C PRO A 91 -16.14 -0.41 -8.93
N VAL A 92 -16.62 -0.85 -7.77
CA VAL A 92 -18.06 -1.10 -7.55
C VAL A 92 -18.83 0.20 -7.77
N PRO A 93 -19.94 0.21 -8.55
CA PRO A 93 -20.82 1.37 -8.65
C PRO A 93 -21.24 1.81 -7.24
N SER A 94 -21.22 3.13 -6.97
CA SER A 94 -21.42 3.69 -5.62
C SER A 94 -22.78 3.39 -4.96
N LYS A 95 -23.64 2.59 -5.61
CA LYS A 95 -24.99 2.22 -5.19
C LYS A 95 -25.13 0.77 -4.73
N ASP A 96 -24.11 -0.07 -4.89
CA ASP A 96 -24.17 -1.47 -4.41
C ASP A 96 -23.70 -1.54 -2.95
N GLU A 97 -24.65 -1.77 -2.04
CA GLU A 97 -24.44 -1.87 -0.59
C GLU A 97 -23.72 -3.16 -0.16
N THR A 98 -23.53 -4.12 -1.07
CA THR A 98 -22.93 -5.42 -0.80
C THR A 98 -21.41 -5.39 -0.93
N ARG A 99 -20.76 -4.67 -0.02
CA ARG A 99 -19.36 -4.91 0.30
C ARG A 99 -19.29 -6.25 1.04
N GLY A 100 -18.81 -7.30 0.37
CA GLY A 100 -18.58 -8.60 1.01
C GLY A 100 -17.77 -8.39 2.29
N GLN A 101 -18.36 -8.72 3.44
CA GLN A 101 -17.65 -8.67 4.72
C GLN A 101 -16.65 -9.83 4.71
N SER A 102 -15.42 -9.55 4.27
CA SER A 102 -14.32 -10.49 4.48
C SER A 102 -14.28 -10.85 5.97
N LYS A 103 -14.39 -12.14 6.30
CA LYS A 103 -14.27 -12.65 7.68
C LYS A 103 -12.84 -12.51 8.23
N ALA A 104 -11.88 -12.21 7.37
CA ALA A 104 -10.46 -12.09 7.69
C ALA A 104 -9.96 -10.64 7.59
N ILE A 105 -10.77 -9.66 8.01
CA ILE A 105 -10.27 -8.28 8.11
C ILE A 105 -9.60 -8.11 9.48
N THR A 106 -8.34 -7.68 9.46
CA THR A 106 -7.57 -7.41 10.68
C THR A 106 -8.32 -6.44 11.61
N ALA A 107 -8.22 -6.67 12.92
CA ALA A 107 -8.85 -5.80 13.91
C ALA A 107 -8.41 -4.33 13.73
N PRO A 108 -9.30 -3.35 14.02
CA PRO A 108 -8.92 -1.94 14.00
C PRO A 108 -7.70 -1.68 14.88
N LEU A 109 -6.72 -0.97 14.33
CA LEU A 109 -5.52 -0.60 15.06
C LEU A 109 -5.67 0.80 15.68
N LYS A 110 -5.46 0.91 17.00
CA LYS A 110 -5.32 2.21 17.66
C LYS A 110 -3.87 2.67 17.58
N ILE A 111 -3.61 3.72 16.81
CA ILE A 111 -2.27 4.29 16.68
C ILE A 111 -1.92 5.13 17.91
N ARG A 112 -0.66 5.10 18.35
CA ARG A 112 -0.12 5.87 19.48
C ARG A 112 0.77 7.01 19.00
N LEU A 113 0.33 7.73 17.97
CA LEU A 113 1.08 8.83 17.36
C LEU A 113 0.45 10.17 17.69
N THR A 114 1.27 11.19 17.96
CA THR A 114 0.80 12.56 18.18
C THR A 114 0.25 13.17 16.89
N LYS A 115 -0.76 14.05 17.02
CA LYS A 115 -1.39 14.72 15.87
C LYS A 115 -0.43 15.62 15.08
N SER A 116 0.64 16.09 15.72
CA SER A 116 1.67 16.94 15.11
C SER A 116 2.68 16.17 14.24
N HIS A 117 2.71 14.83 14.33
CA HIS A 117 3.65 14.04 13.54
C HIS A 117 3.26 14.07 12.04
N PRO A 118 4.22 14.23 11.11
CA PRO A 118 3.92 14.35 9.67
C PRO A 118 3.21 13.14 9.06
N ALA A 119 3.43 11.94 9.62
CA ALA A 119 2.73 10.72 9.22
C ALA A 119 1.33 10.53 9.84
N TYR A 120 0.87 11.40 10.75
CA TYR A 120 -0.33 11.14 11.55
C TYR A 120 -1.58 10.91 10.72
N VAL A 121 -1.88 11.82 9.79
CA VAL A 121 -3.10 11.73 8.96
C VAL A 121 -3.07 10.44 8.12
N SER A 122 -1.95 10.15 7.46
CA SER A 122 -1.75 8.97 6.63
C SER A 122 -1.83 7.67 7.43
N LEU A 123 -1.13 7.60 8.57
CA LEU A 123 -1.14 6.41 9.42
C LEU A 123 -2.51 6.17 10.04
N ASN A 124 -3.20 7.22 10.46
CA ASN A 124 -4.56 7.12 10.98
C ASN A 124 -5.52 6.60 9.91
N TYR A 125 -5.42 7.12 8.69
CA TYR A 125 -6.20 6.62 7.55
C TYR A 125 -5.96 5.13 7.32
N LEU A 126 -4.71 4.67 7.24
CA LEU A 126 -4.39 3.27 7.03
C LEU A 126 -4.92 2.39 8.18
N ALA A 127 -4.76 2.83 9.43
CA ALA A 127 -5.19 2.09 10.61
C ALA A 127 -6.72 1.98 10.72
N THR A 128 -7.44 3.08 10.55
CA THR A 128 -8.92 3.11 10.61
C THR A 128 -9.55 2.28 9.49
N ASN A 129 -8.93 2.27 8.31
CA ASN A 129 -9.40 1.50 7.17
C ASN A 129 -8.87 0.05 7.15
N ARG A 130 -8.25 -0.42 8.25
CA ARG A 130 -7.77 -1.80 8.41
C ARG A 130 -6.80 -2.23 7.30
N MET A 131 -6.01 -1.28 6.79
CA MET A 131 -4.96 -1.48 5.79
C MET A 131 -3.62 -1.85 6.42
N ILE A 132 -3.52 -1.76 7.74
CA ILE A 132 -2.37 -2.17 8.54
C ILE A 132 -2.86 -2.82 9.83
N SER A 133 -2.07 -3.73 10.39
CA SER A 133 -2.32 -4.42 11.67
C SER A 133 -1.23 -4.12 12.69
N SER A 134 -1.39 -4.60 13.92
CA SER A 134 -0.40 -4.40 15.01
C SER A 134 1.01 -4.90 14.69
N GLY A 135 1.12 -5.93 13.84
CA GLY A 135 2.41 -6.46 13.36
C GLY A 135 2.97 -5.74 12.13
N SER A 136 2.30 -4.68 11.66
CA SER A 136 2.79 -3.94 10.50
C SER A 136 4.10 -3.22 10.82
N PRO A 137 5.10 -3.23 9.93
CA PRO A 137 6.32 -2.45 10.13
C PRO A 137 6.06 -0.93 10.03
N LEU A 138 4.83 -0.51 9.70
CA LEU A 138 4.39 0.88 9.64
C LEU A 138 3.84 1.43 10.95
N VAL A 139 3.56 0.59 11.97
CA VAL A 139 2.89 1.04 13.21
C VAL A 139 3.70 2.08 13.98
N ASN A 140 5.04 2.04 13.85
CA ASN A 140 5.96 2.94 14.54
C ASN A 140 6.67 3.85 13.52
N PRO A 141 6.05 4.94 13.04
CA PRO A 141 6.71 5.84 12.10
C PRO A 141 7.95 6.48 12.72
N ASN A 142 9.05 6.47 11.99
CA ASN A 142 10.29 7.15 12.36
C ASN A 142 11.03 7.62 11.10
N GLY A 143 12.24 8.16 11.27
CA GLY A 143 13.11 8.60 10.18
C GLY A 143 13.93 7.48 9.54
N ASP A 144 13.87 6.26 10.08
CA ASP A 144 14.67 5.14 9.59
C ASP A 144 14.09 4.60 8.29
N PRO A 145 14.95 4.10 7.38
CA PRO A 145 14.47 3.40 6.22
C PRO A 145 13.86 2.05 6.59
N LEU A 146 13.08 1.51 5.66
CA LEU A 146 12.42 0.22 5.80
C LEU A 146 13.09 -0.77 4.84
N SER A 147 13.31 -2.01 5.28
CA SER A 147 13.85 -3.05 4.41
C SER A 147 12.86 -3.46 3.34
N SER A 148 13.35 -4.01 2.22
CA SER A 148 12.50 -4.44 1.11
C SER A 148 11.49 -5.51 1.54
N ALA A 149 11.87 -6.47 2.39
CA ALA A 149 10.94 -7.46 2.95
C ALA A 149 9.83 -6.82 3.79
N SER A 150 10.19 -5.89 4.66
CA SER A 150 9.21 -5.17 5.48
C SER A 150 8.25 -4.36 4.60
N PHE A 151 8.75 -3.80 3.50
CA PHE A 151 7.95 -2.99 2.59
C PHE A 151 6.98 -3.87 1.81
N SER A 152 7.41 -5.03 1.33
CA SER A 152 6.53 -6.01 0.70
C SER A 152 5.40 -6.43 1.63
N LEU A 153 5.69 -6.67 2.92
CA LEU A 153 4.67 -6.98 3.92
C LEU A 153 3.67 -5.81 4.09
N ALA A 154 4.18 -4.59 4.23
CA ALA A 154 3.36 -3.40 4.36
C ALA A 154 2.48 -3.17 3.12
N LEU A 155 3.05 -3.29 1.92
CA LEU A 155 2.33 -3.16 0.65
C LEU A 155 1.24 -4.21 0.53
N ALA A 156 1.51 -5.48 0.88
CA ALA A 156 0.52 -6.54 0.85
C ALA A 156 -0.67 -6.27 1.79
N GLN A 157 -0.40 -5.77 3.00
CA GLN A 157 -1.45 -5.37 3.94
C GLN A 157 -2.31 -4.24 3.39
N VAL A 158 -1.69 -3.18 2.86
CA VAL A 158 -2.42 -2.03 2.31
C VAL A 158 -3.18 -2.43 1.05
N ALA A 159 -2.58 -3.19 0.15
CA ALA A 159 -3.22 -3.73 -1.05
C ALA A 159 -4.46 -4.55 -0.70
N THR A 160 -4.36 -5.44 0.29
CA THR A 160 -5.52 -6.22 0.78
C THR A 160 -6.62 -5.31 1.31
N GLY A 161 -6.28 -4.29 2.10
CA GLY A 161 -7.24 -3.30 2.59
C GLY A 161 -7.88 -2.47 1.47
N VAL A 162 -7.13 -2.11 0.42
CA VAL A 162 -7.66 -1.42 -0.77
C VAL A 162 -8.60 -2.34 -1.53
N VAL A 163 -8.23 -3.59 -1.82
CA VAL A 163 -9.09 -4.58 -2.51
C VAL A 163 -10.42 -4.73 -1.78
N ASN A 164 -10.39 -4.88 -0.45
CA ASN A 164 -11.59 -4.97 0.39
C ASN A 164 -12.50 -3.73 0.30
N ARG A 165 -11.96 -2.58 -0.12
CA ARG A 165 -12.69 -1.31 -0.19
C ARG A 165 -13.15 -0.95 -1.58
N VAL A 166 -12.44 -1.41 -2.62
CA VAL A 166 -12.72 -1.08 -4.03
C VAL A 166 -13.40 -2.21 -4.80
N THR A 167 -13.38 -3.45 -4.28
CA THR A 167 -14.00 -4.63 -4.93
C THR A 167 -15.01 -5.34 -4.03
N PRO A 168 -15.95 -6.13 -4.60
CA PRO A 168 -16.88 -6.93 -3.82
C PRO A 168 -16.27 -8.20 -3.21
N LEU A 169 -14.99 -8.51 -3.46
CA LEU A 169 -14.35 -9.77 -3.10
C LEU A 169 -13.86 -9.80 -1.64
N GLY A 170 -14.75 -10.20 -0.74
CA GLY A 170 -14.39 -10.91 0.49
C GLY A 170 -15.00 -12.31 0.43
N HIS A 171 -14.26 -13.30 -0.08
CA HIS A 171 -14.69 -14.71 -0.12
C HIS A 171 -14.25 -15.48 1.14
N ASP A 172 -14.96 -16.58 1.46
CA ASP A 172 -14.57 -17.51 2.52
C ASP A 172 -13.56 -18.57 2.03
N GLU A 173 -13.22 -19.51 2.92
CA GLU A 173 -12.21 -20.55 2.74
C GLU A 173 -12.44 -21.52 1.57
N ASN A 174 -13.58 -21.46 0.87
CA ASN A 174 -13.88 -22.32 -0.28
C ASN A 174 -14.10 -21.55 -1.59
N GLY A 175 -13.73 -20.25 -1.64
CA GLY A 175 -13.99 -19.41 -2.81
C GLY A 175 -15.49 -19.08 -2.99
N GLY A 176 -16.30 -19.33 -1.96
CA GLY A 176 -17.71 -18.95 -1.90
C GLY A 176 -17.87 -17.56 -1.30
N THR A 177 -18.97 -16.89 -1.65
CA THR A 177 -19.43 -15.74 -0.87
C THR A 177 -19.85 -16.26 0.50
N ILE A 178 -19.32 -15.63 1.53
CA ILE A 178 -19.45 -16.06 2.92
C ILE A 178 -20.93 -16.15 3.35
N ASP A 179 -21.46 -17.36 3.66
CA ASP A 179 -22.83 -17.54 4.15
C ASP A 179 -22.93 -18.18 5.57
N GLN A 180 -24.15 -18.27 6.11
CA GLN A 180 -24.43 -18.77 7.47
C GLN A 180 -24.08 -20.26 7.68
N ASN A 181 -23.87 -21.02 6.61
CA ASN A 181 -23.51 -22.43 6.66
C ASN A 181 -21.98 -22.63 6.67
N SER A 182 -21.19 -21.64 6.25
CA SER A 182 -19.71 -21.69 6.25
C SER A 182 -19.08 -21.76 7.66
N PHE A 183 -19.87 -21.63 8.73
CA PHE A 183 -19.41 -21.73 10.12
C PHE A 183 -19.78 -23.03 10.82
N LYS A 184 -20.69 -23.83 10.25
CA LYS A 184 -21.24 -25.02 10.92
C LYS A 184 -20.40 -26.30 10.68
N LYS A 185 -19.32 -26.20 9.92
CA LYS A 185 -18.41 -27.32 9.62
C LYS A 185 -17.01 -27.04 10.10
N ARG A 186 -16.80 -27.03 11.42
CA ARG A 186 -15.51 -27.39 12.02
C ARG A 186 -15.82 -28.29 13.23
N PRO A 187 -15.09 -29.42 13.40
CA PRO A 187 -15.35 -30.42 14.44
C PRO A 187 -15.20 -29.85 15.86
#